data_AF-A0A9P0B0F4-F1
#
_entry.id   AF-A0A9P0B0F4-F1
#
_cell.length_a   1.000
_cell.length_b   1.000
_cell.length_c   1.000
_cell.angle_alpha   90.00
_cell.angle_beta   90.00
_cell.angle_gamma   90.00
#
_symmetry.space_group_name_H-M   'P 1'
#
loop_
_entity.id
_entity.type
_entity.pdbx_description
1 polymer ?
#
loop_
_entity_poly.entity_id
_entity_poly.type
_entity_poly.pdbx_seq_one_letter_code
_entity_poly.pdbx_strand_id
1 'polypeptide(L)' 'MVSLMDLRVADLKRELEERECDTTGKKNVLQQRLREALEQEGENPDTCLFEGHVICI' A
#
# COMPACT_ATOMS: atom_id res chain seq x y z
N MET A 1 4.83 11.92 2.78
CA MET A 1 5.51 11.03 1.82
C MET A 1 6.19 9.92 2.61
N VAL A 2 5.54 8.75 2.68
CA VAL A 2 6.06 7.54 3.31
C VAL A 2 6.25 6.47 2.24
N SER A 3 7.26 5.62 2.39
CA SER A 3 7.46 4.51 1.46
C SER A 3 6.43 3.41 1.70
N LEU A 4 6.22 2.55 0.70
CA LEU A 4 5.36 1.36 0.82
C LEU A 4 5.66 0.51 2.07
N MET A 5 6.94 0.44 2.46
CA MET A 5 7.41 -0.30 3.62
C MET A 5 6.98 0.33 4.96
N ASP A 6 6.89 1.66 4.97
CA ASP A 6 6.59 2.48 6.14
C ASP A 6 5.08 2.73 6.32
N LEU A 7 4.26 2.45 5.29
CA LEU A 7 2.80 2.50 5.38
C LEU A 7 2.24 1.61 6.50
N ARG A 8 1.19 2.09 7.15
CA ARG A 8 0.47 1.32 8.16
C ARG A 8 -0.45 0.32 7.47
N VAL A 9 -0.83 -0.72 8.22
CA VAL A 9 -1.80 -1.73 7.74
C VAL A 9 -3.10 -1.07 7.29
N ALA A 10 -3.54 0.00 7.95
CA ALA A 10 -4.74 0.74 7.55
C ALA A 10 -4.60 1.37 6.16
N ASP A 11 -3.50 2.10 5.91
CA ASP A 11 -3.24 2.72 4.61
C ASP A 11 -3.02 1.67 3.51
N LEU A 12 -2.25 0.61 3.79
CA LEU A 12 -2.04 -0.50 2.84
C LEU A 12 -3.37 -1.14 2.43
N LYS A 13 -4.27 -1.36 3.38
CA LYS A 13 -5.60 -1.91 3.09
C LYS A 13 -6.44 -0.94 2.29
N ARG A 14 -6.41 0.35 2.59
CA ARG A 14 -7.15 1.35 1.82
C ARG A 14 -6.67 1.40 0.37
N GLU A 15 -5.35 1.50 0.16
CA GLU A 15 -4.76 1.53 -1.19
C GLU A 15 -5.06 0.25 -1.98
N LEU A 16 -5.12 -0.90 -1.32
CA LEU A 16 -5.53 -2.16 -1.93
C LEU A 16 -7.04 -2.21 -2.21
N GLU A 17 -7.87 -1.70 -1.29
CA GLU A 17 -9.34 -1.66 -1.42
C GLU A 17 -9.78 -0.74 -2.56
N GLU A 18 -9.14 0.43 -2.70
CA GLU A 18 -9.38 1.35 -3.83
C GLU A 18 -8.98 0.75 -5.19
N ARG A 19 -8.05 -0.21 -5.18
CA ARG A 19 -7.63 -0.97 -6.36
C ARG A 19 -8.35 -2.31 -6.53
N GLU A 20 -9.42 -2.54 -5.74
CA GLU A 20 -10.19 -3.78 -5.72
C GLU A 20 -9.32 -5.04 -5.51
N CYS A 21 -8.23 -4.89 -4.75
CA CYS A 21 -7.24 -5.93 -4.48
C CYS A 21 -7.42 -6.49 -3.06
N ASP A 22 -6.92 -7.72 -2.79
CA ASP A 22 -7.19 -8.35 -1.50
C ASP A 22 -6.52 -7.61 -0.32
N THR A 23 -7.36 -7.14 0.60
CA THR A 23 -6.96 -6.56 1.90
C THR A 23 -6.80 -7.62 3.01
N THR A 24 -6.84 -8.90 2.63
CA THR A 24 -6.81 -10.05 3.55
C THR A 24 -5.40 -10.55 3.76
N GLY A 25 -4.86 -10.38 4.98
CA GLY A 25 -3.53 -10.88 5.34
C GLY A 25 -2.83 -10.04 6.40
N LYS A 26 -1.58 -10.42 6.71
CA LYS A 26 -0.67 -9.65 7.58
C LYS A 26 -0.06 -8.47 6.79
N LYS A 27 0.52 -7.49 7.49
CA LYS A 27 1.19 -6.32 6.87
C LYS A 27 2.11 -6.69 5.70
N ASN A 28 2.92 -7.74 5.83
CA ASN A 28 3.81 -8.18 4.76
C ASN A 28 3.08 -8.65 3.50
N VAL A 29 1.97 -9.38 3.66
CA VAL A 29 1.15 -9.84 2.52
C VAL A 29 0.54 -8.65 1.79
N LEU A 30 0.04 -7.67 2.55
CA LEU A 30 -0.54 -6.44 1.97
C LEU A 30 0.51 -5.60 1.24
N GLN A 31 1.69 -5.43 1.83
CA GLN A 31 2.79 -4.73 1.17
C GLN A 31 3.18 -5.43 -0.13
N GLN A 32 3.32 -6.76 -0.11
CA GLN A 32 3.71 -7.52 -1.29
C GLN A 32 2.66 -7.41 -2.41
N ARG A 33 1.38 -7.57 -2.07
CA ARG A 33 0.28 -7.41 -3.03
C ARG A 33 0.19 -6.00 -3.60
N LEU A 34 0.32 -4.98 -2.75
CA LEU A 34 0.29 -3.60 -3.20
C LEU A 34 1.49 -3.32 -4.11
N ARG A 35 2.66 -3.85 -3.76
CA ARG A 35 3.85 -3.84 -4.60
C ARG A 35 3.58 -4.49 -5.97
N GLU A 36 3.01 -5.69 -5.99
CA GLU A 36 2.73 -6.41 -7.23
C GLU A 36 1.70 -5.66 -8.09
N ALA A 37 0.69 -5.04 -7.48
CA ALA A 37 -0.29 -4.21 -8.16
C ALA A 37 0.35 -2.99 -8.84
N LEU A 38 1.27 -2.31 -8.15
CA LEU A 38 2.03 -1.19 -8.71
C LEU A 38 2.92 -1.67 -9.87
N GLU A 39 3.64 -2.78 -9.69
CA GLU A 39 4.48 -3.36 -10.75
C GLU A 39 3.64 -3.74 -11.99
N GLN A 40 2.40 -4.22 -11.80
CA GLN A 40 1.46 -4.50 -12.89
C GLN A 40 0.95 -3.23 -13.58
N GLU A 41 0.75 -2.13 -12.85
CA GLU A 41 0.45 -0.80 -13.41
C GLU A 41 1.68 -0.16 -14.10
N GLY A 42 2.87 -0.74 -13.94
CA GLY A 42 4.13 -0.19 -14.45
C GLY A 42 4.77 0.86 -13.52
N GLU A 43 4.29 0.93 -12.29
CA GLU A 43 4.77 1.82 -11.24
C GLU A 43 5.79 1.11 -10.34
N ASN A 44 6.82 1.83 -9.92
CA ASN A 44 7.91 1.25 -9.14
C ASN A 44 7.56 1.30 -7.64
N PRO A 45 7.38 0.15 -6.96
CA PRO A 45 6.92 0.07 -5.58
C PRO A 45 7.91 0.66 -4.57
N ASP A 46 9.20 0.67 -4.91
CA ASP A 46 10.27 1.24 -4.09
C ASP A 46 10.34 2.77 -4.20
N THR A 47 9.90 3.35 -5.32
CA THR A 47 9.86 4.81 -5.53
C THR A 47 8.50 5.41 -5.24
N CYS A 48 7.48 4.58 -5.07
CA CYS A 48 6.12 5.01 -4.83
C CYS A 48 6.03 5.59 -3.40
N LEU A 49 5.77 6.90 -3.33
CA LEU A 49 5.65 7.64 -2.07
C LEU A 49 4.17 7.89 -1.80
N PHE A 50 3.68 7.31 -0.72
CA PHE A 50 2.29 7.40 -0.34
C PHE A 50 2.10 8.55 0.65
N GLU A 51 0.93 9.16 0.59
CA GLU A 51 0.52 10.14 1.59
C GLU A 51 -0.04 9.38 2.79
N GLY A 52 0.88 8.90 3.64
CA GLY A 52 0.55 8.24 4.90
C GLY A 52 -0.32 9.18 5.72
N HIS A 53 -1.61 8.89 5.78
CA HIS A 53 -2.57 9.85 6.30
C HIS A 53 -2.40 9.89 7.81
N VAL A 54 -1.96 11.04 8.32
CA VAL A 54 -2.06 11.36 9.75
C VAL A 54 -3.56 11.55 10.02
N ILE A 55 -4.29 10.45 10.18
CA ILE A 55 -5.61 10.51 10.83
C ILE A 55 -5.31 10.61 12.32
N CYS A 56 -4.97 11.81 12.76
CA CYS A 56 -5.23 12.21 14.13
C CYS A 56 -6.56 12.96 14.11
N ILE A 57 -7.47 12.48 14.98
CA ILE A 57 -8.76 12.99 15.45
C ILE A 57 -9.98 12.92 14.53
#